data_AF-A0A7S3FG19-F1
#
_entry.id   AF-A0A7S3FG19-F1
#
_cell.length_a   1.000
_cell.length_b   1.000
_cell.length_c   1.000
_cell.angle_alpha   90.00
_cell.angle_beta   90.00
_cell.angle_gamma   90.00
#
_symmetry.space_group_name_H-M   'P 1'
#
loop_
_entity.id
_entity.type
_entity.pdbx_description
1 polymer ?
#
loop_
_entity_poly.entity_id
_entity_poly.type
_entity_poly.pdbx_seq_one_letter_code
_entity_poly.pdbx_strand_id
1 'polypeptide(L)'
;MGKRKLCEGKSYFSCDYTGFPMGSSNCYMPSWDATGRLQKKGNYCNWESVHAAAVQLFEGDELAKIRGHLIEVCGKLPEEAPPQSSLEHIKGDTEGVKFNESEWHVECCRVKDEITAVKLCADGGVEEVCIDSNEGSYDTLTKCFSKAVIPRKGKTTPDVAVYWDQTKNLADTLNLKAEMILKQRIYGDCYLVFTKGELCFTARERLLDFTEADYETHFVRKKKAKVAKGVTDEQYAEQRKHMQAELDAVEKTFTASAKDPQSYSAVKRMPPSSGKKLALLHPEPPPVRRTDSVASYA
;
A
#
# COMPACT_ATOMS: atom_id res chain seq x y z
N MET A 1 -13.82 8.02 -24.09
CA MET A 1 -14.97 7.79 -23.18
C MET A 1 -15.51 6.38 -23.36
N GLY A 2 -15.57 5.56 -22.30
CA GLY A 2 -16.27 4.27 -22.36
C GLY A 2 -17.79 4.48 -22.35
N LYS A 3 -18.39 4.62 -23.54
CA LYS A 3 -19.85 4.77 -23.68
C LYS A 3 -20.50 3.42 -23.38
N ARG A 4 -21.37 3.34 -22.37
CA ARG A 4 -22.05 2.09 -22.01
C ARG A 4 -23.54 2.23 -22.19
N LYS A 5 -24.18 1.30 -22.92
CA LYS A 5 -25.63 1.17 -22.88
C LYS A 5 -26.02 0.34 -21.65
N LEU A 6 -26.60 0.96 -20.65
CA LEU A 6 -27.32 0.24 -19.59
C LEU A 6 -28.82 0.39 -19.88
N CYS A 7 -29.61 -0.60 -19.42
CA CYS A 7 -31.05 -0.81 -19.61
C CYS A 7 -31.83 0.26 -20.41
N GLU A 8 -32.62 -0.20 -21.40
CA GLU A 8 -33.51 0.64 -22.24
C GLU A 8 -32.80 1.60 -23.20
N GLY A 9 -31.64 1.23 -23.75
CA GLY A 9 -31.01 1.97 -24.85
C GLY A 9 -30.37 3.31 -24.44
N LYS A 10 -30.36 3.65 -23.15
CA LYS A 10 -29.71 4.84 -22.62
C LYS A 10 -28.20 4.62 -22.48
N SER A 11 -27.42 5.61 -22.87
CA SER A 11 -25.96 5.58 -22.78
C SER A 11 -25.52 6.30 -21.51
N TYR A 12 -24.80 5.60 -20.63
CA TYR A 12 -24.22 6.14 -19.41
C TYR A 12 -22.69 6.14 -19.53
N PHE A 13 -22.05 7.13 -18.91
CA PHE A 13 -20.60 7.24 -18.80
C PHE A 13 -20.17 6.66 -17.44
N SER A 14 -19.29 5.66 -17.43
CA SER A 14 -18.72 5.12 -16.17
C SER A 14 -17.67 6.07 -15.64
N CYS A 15 -17.96 6.78 -14.56
CA CYS A 15 -17.05 7.74 -13.95
C CYS A 15 -16.19 7.15 -12.82
N ASP A 16 -15.00 7.64 -12.48
CA ASP A 16 -14.60 7.53 -11.05
C ASP A 16 -15.34 8.62 -10.25
N TYR A 17 -15.22 8.66 -8.92
CA TYR A 17 -15.83 9.62 -7.99
C TYR A 17 -16.10 11.02 -8.51
N THR A 18 -15.22 11.45 -9.38
CA THR A 18 -15.07 12.80 -9.84
C THR A 18 -15.93 13.06 -11.08
N GLY A 19 -16.43 12.04 -11.80
CA GLY A 19 -17.23 12.21 -13.03
C GLY A 19 -16.54 11.72 -14.31
N PHE A 20 -15.31 11.18 -14.28
CA PHE A 20 -14.57 10.87 -15.52
C PHE A 20 -14.65 9.45 -16.07
N PRO A 21 -14.75 9.28 -17.40
CA PRO A 21 -14.72 7.97 -18.06
C PRO A 21 -13.47 7.16 -17.69
N MET A 22 -13.64 6.08 -16.93
CA MET A 22 -12.52 5.20 -16.59
C MET A 22 -11.96 4.49 -17.84
N GLY A 23 -10.62 4.35 -17.93
CA GLY A 23 -9.94 3.65 -19.03
C GLY A 23 -10.30 2.16 -19.14
N SER A 24 -10.74 1.55 -18.03
CA SER A 24 -11.52 0.32 -18.03
C SER A 24 -12.62 0.47 -17.00
N SER A 25 -13.86 0.32 -17.43
CA SER A 25 -15.10 0.51 -16.69
C SER A 25 -15.40 -0.65 -15.74
N ASN A 26 -14.57 -0.81 -14.72
CA ASN A 26 -14.65 -1.88 -13.73
C ASN A 26 -14.77 -1.32 -12.31
N CYS A 27 -15.67 -0.36 -12.08
CA CYS A 27 -16.22 -0.18 -10.73
C CYS A 27 -17.24 -1.30 -10.55
N TYR A 28 -17.00 -2.15 -9.56
CA TYR A 28 -17.82 -3.31 -9.25
C TYR A 28 -18.09 -3.33 -7.76
N MET A 29 -19.16 -3.96 -7.33
CA MET A 29 -19.33 -4.32 -5.94
C MET A 29 -18.34 -5.45 -5.63
N PRO A 30 -17.32 -5.22 -4.78
CA PRO A 30 -16.44 -6.30 -4.36
C PRO A 30 -17.25 -7.26 -3.49
N SER A 31 -17.08 -8.55 -3.73
CA SER A 31 -17.64 -9.62 -2.90
C SER A 31 -16.60 -10.72 -2.79
N TRP A 32 -16.67 -11.54 -1.75
CA TRP A 32 -15.71 -12.62 -1.54
C TRP A 32 -16.43 -13.95 -1.56
N ASP A 33 -15.90 -14.91 -2.31
CA ASP A 33 -16.42 -16.28 -2.25
C ASP A 33 -16.00 -16.99 -0.95
N ALA A 34 -16.52 -18.20 -0.73
CA ALA A 34 -16.17 -19.00 0.44
C ALA A 34 -14.66 -19.33 0.54
N THR A 35 -13.92 -19.22 -0.57
CA THR A 35 -12.46 -19.42 -0.61
C THR A 35 -11.66 -18.13 -0.36
N GLY A 36 -12.35 -17.01 -0.14
CA GLY A 36 -11.74 -15.70 0.08
C GLY A 36 -11.26 -15.02 -1.20
N ARG A 37 -11.63 -15.51 -2.39
CA ARG A 37 -11.29 -14.85 -3.65
C ARG A 37 -12.24 -13.70 -3.93
N LEU A 38 -11.67 -12.59 -4.39
CA LEU A 38 -12.42 -11.40 -4.78
C LEU A 38 -13.21 -11.66 -6.07
N GLN A 39 -14.52 -11.57 -5.96
CA GLN A 39 -15.50 -11.64 -7.03
C GLN A 39 -16.06 -10.24 -7.31
N LYS A 40 -16.16 -9.89 -8.59
CA LYS A 40 -16.61 -8.59 -9.06
C LYS A 40 -18.10 -8.66 -9.42
N LYS A 41 -18.97 -8.03 -8.63
CA LYS A 41 -20.43 -8.06 -8.86
C LYS A 41 -20.93 -6.74 -9.44
N GLY A 42 -21.74 -6.84 -10.48
CA GLY A 42 -22.35 -5.67 -11.13
C GLY A 42 -21.32 -4.75 -11.78
N ASN A 43 -21.83 -3.66 -12.34
CA ASN A 43 -21.02 -2.58 -12.88
C ASN A 43 -21.62 -1.27 -12.40
N TYR A 44 -20.79 -0.46 -11.77
CA TYR A 44 -21.16 0.83 -11.22
C TYR A 44 -20.57 1.95 -12.06
N CYS A 45 -21.14 3.15 -11.93
CA CYS A 45 -20.57 4.33 -12.54
C CYS A 45 -19.20 4.57 -11.92
N ASN A 46 -19.15 4.84 -10.60
CA ASN A 46 -17.97 5.09 -9.76
C ASN A 46 -17.94 4.24 -8.46
N TRP A 47 -16.85 4.34 -7.68
CA TRP A 47 -16.68 3.64 -6.40
C TRP A 47 -17.57 4.16 -5.27
N GLU A 48 -18.14 5.36 -5.40
CA GLU A 48 -19.06 5.98 -4.45
C GLU A 48 -20.48 5.47 -4.67
N SER A 49 -20.84 5.20 -5.91
CA SER A 49 -22.04 4.44 -6.25
C SER A 49 -21.92 3.03 -5.69
N VAL A 50 -20.72 2.44 -5.71
CA VAL A 50 -20.45 1.17 -5.03
C VAL A 50 -20.60 1.34 -3.53
N HIS A 51 -20.01 2.36 -2.90
CA HIS A 51 -20.10 2.59 -1.46
C HIS A 51 -21.54 2.88 -1.00
N ALA A 52 -22.26 3.75 -1.69
CA ALA A 52 -23.66 4.08 -1.43
C ALA A 52 -24.55 2.84 -1.59
N ALA A 53 -24.39 2.09 -2.68
CA ALA A 53 -25.12 0.84 -2.86
C ALA A 53 -24.71 -0.20 -1.81
N ALA A 54 -23.44 -0.21 -1.36
CA ALA A 54 -22.98 -1.15 -0.36
C ALA A 54 -23.61 -0.84 1.00
N VAL A 55 -23.71 0.43 1.37
CA VAL A 55 -24.38 0.89 2.59
C VAL A 55 -25.88 0.55 2.56
N GLN A 56 -26.50 0.53 1.38
CA GLN A 56 -27.92 0.15 1.23
C GLN A 56 -28.16 -1.36 1.22
N LEU A 57 -27.20 -2.15 0.71
CA LEU A 57 -27.38 -3.59 0.45
C LEU A 57 -26.75 -4.49 1.52
N PHE A 58 -25.75 -4.00 2.24
CA PHE A 58 -24.96 -4.79 3.19
C PHE A 58 -24.84 -4.08 4.53
N GLU A 59 -24.76 -4.88 5.59
CA GLU A 59 -24.52 -4.41 6.96
C GLU A 59 -23.39 -5.24 7.60
N GLY A 60 -22.83 -4.74 8.71
CA GLY A 60 -21.83 -5.47 9.50
C GLY A 60 -20.50 -5.74 8.77
N ASP A 61 -19.99 -6.96 8.93
CA ASP A 61 -18.64 -7.36 8.48
C ASP A 61 -18.43 -7.26 6.97
N GLU A 62 -19.49 -7.51 6.18
CA GLU A 62 -19.38 -7.48 4.72
C GLU A 62 -19.21 -6.05 4.22
N LEU A 63 -19.97 -5.10 4.78
CA LEU A 63 -19.80 -3.66 4.50
C LEU A 63 -18.40 -3.17 4.91
N ALA A 64 -17.88 -3.62 6.06
CA ALA A 64 -16.54 -3.25 6.53
C ALA A 64 -15.45 -3.74 5.56
N LYS A 65 -15.56 -4.97 5.05
CA LYS A 65 -14.63 -5.51 4.03
C LYS A 65 -14.71 -4.73 2.72
N ILE A 66 -15.93 -4.40 2.27
CA ILE A 66 -16.13 -3.58 1.07
C ILE A 66 -15.45 -2.22 1.26
N ARG A 67 -15.71 -1.51 2.37
CA ARG A 67 -15.07 -0.21 2.68
C ARG A 67 -13.55 -0.32 2.71
N GLY A 68 -12.99 -1.37 3.33
CA GLY A 68 -11.54 -1.59 3.34
C GLY A 68 -10.94 -1.70 1.94
N HIS A 69 -11.55 -2.47 1.04
CA HIS A 69 -11.10 -2.58 -0.34
C HIS A 69 -11.21 -1.25 -1.09
N LEU A 70 -12.30 -0.51 -0.89
CA LEU A 70 -12.50 0.79 -1.51
C LEU A 70 -11.46 1.81 -1.03
N ILE A 71 -11.10 1.82 0.26
CA ILE A 71 -10.02 2.66 0.80
C ILE A 71 -8.66 2.28 0.20
N GLU A 72 -8.38 0.98 0.03
CA GLU A 72 -7.14 0.53 -0.62
C GLU A 72 -7.02 1.07 -2.06
N VAL A 73 -8.13 1.08 -2.79
CA VAL A 73 -8.18 1.56 -4.18
C VAL A 73 -8.14 3.09 -4.25
N CYS A 74 -9.00 3.76 -3.49
CA CYS A 74 -9.24 5.21 -3.57
C CYS A 74 -8.37 6.05 -2.61
N GLY A 75 -7.75 5.43 -1.60
CA GLY A 75 -7.00 6.10 -0.53
C GLY A 75 -7.88 6.64 0.60
N LYS A 76 -9.04 7.22 0.26
CA LYS A 76 -10.01 7.80 1.20
C LYS A 76 -11.44 7.52 0.70
N LEU A 77 -12.38 7.40 1.63
CA LEU A 77 -13.81 7.34 1.34
C LEU A 77 -14.54 8.48 2.08
N PRO A 78 -15.62 9.03 1.50
CA PRO A 78 -16.50 9.93 2.22
C PRO A 78 -17.21 9.19 3.36
N GLU A 79 -17.45 9.88 4.48
CA GLU A 79 -18.10 9.31 5.66
C GLU A 79 -19.59 9.00 5.39
N GLU A 80 -20.27 9.92 4.71
CA GLU A 80 -21.61 9.74 4.15
C GLU A 80 -21.52 9.72 2.63
N ALA A 81 -21.76 8.55 2.01
CA ALA A 81 -21.90 8.48 0.56
C ALA A 81 -23.32 8.91 0.16
N PRO A 82 -23.47 10.00 -0.62
CA PRO A 82 -24.78 10.41 -1.12
C PRO A 82 -25.40 9.29 -1.97
N PRO A 83 -26.70 9.00 -1.83
CA PRO A 83 -27.37 8.02 -2.69
C PRO A 83 -27.20 8.41 -4.16
N GLN A 84 -27.08 7.42 -5.05
CA GLN A 84 -26.78 7.64 -6.47
C GLN A 84 -27.73 8.67 -7.12
N SER A 85 -29.01 8.68 -6.75
CA SER A 85 -30.02 9.64 -7.23
C SER A 85 -29.78 11.10 -6.79
N SER A 86 -28.99 11.31 -5.74
CA SER A 86 -28.69 12.64 -5.20
C SER A 86 -27.42 13.28 -5.77
N LEU A 87 -26.62 12.51 -6.52
CA LEU A 87 -25.41 12.99 -7.17
C LEU A 87 -25.77 14.07 -8.20
N GLU A 88 -25.23 15.28 -8.02
CA GLU A 88 -25.55 16.47 -8.85
C GLU A 88 -25.28 16.21 -10.35
N HIS A 89 -24.28 15.40 -10.65
CA HIS A 89 -23.94 14.98 -12.02
C HIS A 89 -24.95 13.99 -12.66
N ILE A 90 -25.85 13.37 -11.87
CA ILE A 90 -26.97 12.57 -12.37
C ILE A 90 -28.22 13.45 -12.53
N LYS A 91 -28.37 14.50 -11.71
CA LYS A 91 -29.48 15.46 -11.80
C LYS A 91 -29.44 16.34 -13.07
N GLY A 92 -28.24 16.63 -13.59
CA GLY A 92 -28.07 17.47 -14.80
C GLY A 92 -28.71 16.89 -16.07
N ASP A 93 -28.81 15.55 -16.18
CA ASP A 93 -29.45 14.88 -17.31
C ASP A 93 -30.99 15.00 -17.30
N THR A 94 -31.59 15.30 -16.14
CA THR A 94 -33.05 15.50 -16.01
C THR A 94 -33.50 16.94 -16.25
N GLU A 95 -32.62 17.93 -16.13
CA GLU A 95 -32.98 19.36 -16.22
C GLU A 95 -32.34 20.10 -17.42
N GLY A 96 -31.61 19.39 -18.29
CA GLY A 96 -31.11 19.94 -19.56
C GLY A 96 -29.81 20.74 -19.47
N VAL A 97 -29.11 20.71 -18.33
CA VAL A 97 -27.77 21.28 -18.19
C VAL A 97 -26.77 20.33 -18.83
N LYS A 98 -26.48 20.55 -20.12
CA LYS A 98 -25.43 19.84 -20.84
C LYS A 98 -24.08 20.43 -20.46
N PHE A 99 -23.43 19.86 -19.46
CA PHE A 99 -22.01 20.12 -19.24
C PHE A 99 -21.21 19.66 -20.45
N ASN A 100 -20.31 20.50 -20.96
CA ASN A 100 -19.29 20.04 -21.89
C ASN A 100 -18.16 19.31 -21.12
N GLU A 101 -17.34 18.52 -21.83
CA GLU A 101 -16.29 17.68 -21.22
C GLU A 101 -15.31 18.48 -20.35
N SER A 102 -15.02 19.74 -20.72
CA SER A 102 -14.17 20.64 -19.94
C SER A 102 -14.82 21.18 -18.67
N GLU A 103 -16.08 21.62 -18.72
CA GLU A 103 -16.82 22.09 -17.55
C GLU A 103 -17.03 20.95 -16.55
N TRP A 104 -17.27 19.75 -17.08
CA TRP A 104 -17.31 18.54 -16.29
C TRP A 104 -15.98 18.28 -15.59
N HIS A 105 -14.85 18.47 -16.28
CA HIS A 105 -13.53 18.31 -15.69
C HIS A 105 -13.26 19.29 -14.56
N VAL A 106 -13.71 20.54 -14.67
CA VAL A 106 -13.50 21.55 -13.62
C VAL A 106 -14.31 21.23 -12.36
N GLU A 107 -15.60 20.93 -12.47
CA GLU A 107 -16.44 20.63 -11.29
C GLU A 107 -16.03 19.32 -10.61
N CYS A 108 -15.57 18.38 -11.41
CA CYS A 108 -14.94 17.14 -10.98
C CYS A 108 -13.59 17.35 -10.24
N CYS A 109 -12.83 18.35 -10.68
CA CYS A 109 -11.57 18.72 -10.04
C CYS A 109 -11.78 19.48 -8.74
N ARG A 110 -13.03 19.87 -8.46
CA ARG A 110 -13.45 20.57 -7.26
C ARG A 110 -13.29 19.69 -6.03
N VAL A 111 -12.23 19.93 -5.27
CA VAL A 111 -12.03 19.33 -3.95
C VAL A 111 -12.61 20.29 -2.92
N LYS A 112 -13.48 19.81 -2.02
CA LYS A 112 -14.03 20.60 -0.89
C LYS A 112 -13.38 20.22 0.44
N ASP A 113 -12.42 19.30 0.41
CA ASP A 113 -11.73 18.80 1.58
C ASP A 113 -10.58 19.73 1.96
N GLU A 114 -10.23 19.70 3.24
CA GLU A 114 -8.98 20.22 3.75
C GLU A 114 -7.90 19.13 3.60
N ILE A 115 -6.67 19.54 3.30
CA ILE A 115 -5.51 18.63 3.32
C ILE A 115 -4.51 19.07 4.36
N THR A 116 -3.87 18.07 4.96
CA THR A 116 -2.72 18.29 5.84
C THR A 116 -1.45 18.37 5.00
N ALA A 117 -0.64 19.40 5.20
CA ALA A 117 0.63 19.61 4.53
C ALA A 117 1.73 19.91 5.55
N VAL A 118 2.98 19.57 5.24
CA VAL A 118 4.13 19.97 6.06
C VAL A 118 4.78 21.21 5.46
N LYS A 119 4.83 22.28 6.26
CA LYS A 119 5.54 23.51 5.95
C LYS A 119 6.99 23.42 6.46
N LEU A 120 7.96 23.60 5.56
CA LEU A 120 9.35 23.86 5.94
C LEU A 120 9.54 25.37 6.01
N CYS A 121 9.70 25.88 7.21
CA CYS A 121 9.93 27.30 7.44
C CYS A 121 11.38 27.67 7.08
N ALA A 122 11.58 28.88 6.55
CA ALA A 122 12.90 29.35 6.13
C ALA A 122 13.91 29.47 7.29
N ASP A 123 13.43 29.62 8.53
CA ASP A 123 14.22 29.60 9.77
C ASP A 123 14.70 28.19 10.16
N GLY A 124 14.26 27.15 9.44
CA GLY A 124 14.56 25.76 9.72
C GLY A 124 13.48 25.04 10.55
N GLY A 125 12.37 25.68 10.88
CA GLY A 125 11.19 25.02 11.46
C GLY A 125 10.56 23.99 10.52
N VAL A 126 9.85 23.02 11.10
CA VAL A 126 8.97 22.08 10.39
C VAL A 126 7.65 22.12 11.13
N GLU A 127 6.58 22.47 10.43
CA GLU A 127 5.26 22.64 11.01
C GLU A 127 4.23 21.92 10.14
N GLU A 128 3.22 21.34 10.78
CA GLU A 128 2.05 20.79 10.09
C GLU A 128 1.00 21.89 9.92
N VAL A 129 0.47 22.04 8.71
CA VAL A 129 -0.45 23.10 8.33
C VAL A 129 -1.64 22.48 7.59
N CYS A 130 -2.85 22.85 7.99
CA CYS A 130 -4.05 22.52 7.23
C CYS A 130 -4.23 23.53 6.09
N ILE A 131 -4.44 23.03 4.88
CA ILE A 131 -4.67 23.84 3.69
C ILE A 131 -6.08 23.54 3.20
N ASP A 132 -6.94 24.54 3.31
CA ASP A 132 -8.31 24.45 2.83
C ASP A 132 -8.36 24.69 1.32
N SER A 133 -9.24 23.96 0.65
CA SER A 133 -9.59 24.26 -0.73
C SER A 133 -10.44 25.55 -0.78
N ASN A 134 -9.93 26.62 -1.41
CA ASN A 134 -10.75 27.80 -1.67
C ASN A 134 -11.75 27.47 -2.79
N GLU A 135 -12.95 27.04 -2.39
CA GLU A 135 -14.08 26.74 -3.27
C GLU A 135 -13.84 25.65 -4.33
N GLY A 136 -12.88 24.74 -4.15
CA GLY A 136 -12.65 23.67 -5.12
C GLY A 136 -11.23 23.43 -5.56
N SER A 137 -10.36 24.41 -5.32
CA SER A 137 -8.97 24.36 -5.77
C SER A 137 -8.08 24.76 -4.61
N TYR A 138 -6.95 24.07 -4.48
CA TYR A 138 -5.84 24.52 -3.65
C TYR A 138 -5.10 25.64 -4.36
N ASP A 139 -5.82 26.73 -4.68
CA ASP A 139 -5.32 27.89 -5.42
C ASP A 139 -4.06 28.47 -4.77
N THR A 140 -4.02 28.42 -3.44
CA THR A 140 -2.86 28.77 -2.63
C THR A 140 -1.63 27.98 -3.04
N LEU A 141 -1.72 26.71 -3.42
CA LEU A 141 -0.57 25.91 -3.87
C LEU A 141 -0.40 25.92 -5.40
N THR A 142 -1.49 25.94 -6.17
CA THR A 142 -1.43 25.70 -7.62
C THR A 142 -1.22 26.94 -8.47
N LYS A 143 -1.64 28.12 -8.00
CA LYS A 143 -1.55 29.38 -8.79
C LYS A 143 -0.33 30.23 -8.45
N CYS A 144 0.16 30.17 -7.21
CA CYS A 144 1.19 31.08 -6.72
C CYS A 144 2.56 30.43 -6.51
N PHE A 145 2.65 29.09 -6.61
CA PHE A 145 3.85 28.36 -6.22
C PHE A 145 4.41 27.58 -7.39
N SER A 146 5.74 27.57 -7.45
CA SER A 146 6.47 26.62 -8.25
C SER A 146 6.46 25.26 -7.61
N LYS A 147 6.63 24.24 -8.45
CA LYS A 147 6.43 22.85 -8.07
C LYS A 147 7.60 21.98 -8.51
N ALA A 148 8.04 21.11 -7.61
CA ALA A 148 8.95 20.01 -7.89
C ALA A 148 8.37 18.71 -7.35
N VAL A 149 8.43 17.64 -8.13
CA VAL A 149 7.96 16.31 -7.71
C VAL A 149 9.16 15.44 -7.44
N ILE A 150 9.18 14.80 -6.27
CA ILE A 150 10.19 13.83 -5.86
C ILE A 150 9.59 12.44 -6.08
N PRO A 151 9.90 11.78 -7.21
CA PRO A 151 9.32 10.48 -7.52
C PRO A 151 9.80 9.44 -6.51
N ARG A 152 8.88 8.62 -6.00
CA ARG A 152 9.20 7.53 -5.08
C ARG A 152 9.52 6.24 -5.85
N LYS A 153 10.54 5.53 -5.38
CA LYS A 153 10.89 4.20 -5.90
C LYS A 153 9.93 3.17 -5.30
N GLY A 154 8.80 2.92 -5.96
CA GLY A 154 7.84 1.89 -5.59
C GLY A 154 6.46 2.20 -6.15
N LYS A 155 5.70 1.19 -6.60
CA LYS A 155 4.39 1.40 -7.26
C LYS A 155 3.26 1.79 -6.29
N THR A 156 3.48 1.70 -4.99
CA THR A 156 2.40 1.80 -3.98
C THR A 156 2.39 3.11 -3.19
N THR A 157 3.53 3.79 -3.05
CA THR A 157 3.59 5.04 -2.28
C THR A 157 3.37 6.24 -3.20
N PRO A 158 2.51 7.20 -2.82
CA PRO A 158 2.36 8.44 -3.57
C PRO A 158 3.69 9.20 -3.67
N ASP A 159 3.82 9.99 -4.73
CA ASP A 159 4.97 10.87 -4.92
C ASP A 159 4.88 12.05 -3.95
N VAL A 160 6.00 12.71 -3.66
CA VAL A 160 6.00 13.90 -2.81
C VAL A 160 6.16 15.11 -3.70
N ALA A 161 5.20 16.04 -3.68
CA ALA A 161 5.35 17.33 -4.32
C ALA A 161 5.77 18.39 -3.30
N VAL A 162 6.66 19.27 -3.73
CA VAL A 162 7.13 20.43 -2.97
C VAL A 162 6.71 21.68 -3.71
N TYR A 163 6.02 22.57 -3.00
CA TYR A 163 5.53 23.85 -3.49
C TYR A 163 6.25 25.00 -2.81
N TRP A 164 6.80 25.95 -3.55
CA TRP A 164 7.43 27.17 -3.01
C TRP A 164 7.11 28.40 -3.86
N ASP A 165 7.00 29.57 -3.25
CA ASP A 165 6.65 30.82 -3.94
C ASP A 165 7.89 31.39 -4.62
N GLN A 166 7.90 31.41 -5.96
CA GLN A 166 9.04 31.97 -6.70
C GLN A 166 9.10 33.49 -6.67
N THR A 167 7.99 34.17 -6.41
CA THR A 167 7.91 35.64 -6.43
C THR A 167 8.49 36.25 -5.16
N LYS A 168 8.45 35.52 -4.04
CA LYS A 168 9.08 35.90 -2.77
C LYS A 168 10.58 35.61 -2.68
N ASN A 169 11.15 34.93 -3.68
CA ASN A 169 12.57 34.52 -3.71
C ASN A 169 13.60 35.67 -3.69
N LEU A 170 13.20 36.92 -3.83
CA LEU A 170 14.15 38.05 -3.94
C LEU A 170 14.51 38.71 -2.61
N ALA A 171 13.77 38.45 -1.53
CA ALA A 171 14.00 39.08 -0.22
C ALA A 171 14.18 38.08 0.95
N ASP A 172 13.79 36.81 0.77
CA ASP A 172 13.68 35.86 1.88
C ASP A 172 14.93 34.99 2.09
N THR A 173 15.08 34.52 3.33
CA THR A 173 16.13 33.61 3.79
C THR A 173 16.13 32.27 3.03
N LEU A 174 17.32 31.76 2.73
CA LEU A 174 17.52 30.47 2.07
C LEU A 174 17.02 29.33 2.96
N ASN A 175 16.11 28.50 2.44
CA ASN A 175 15.60 27.34 3.15
C ASN A 175 16.53 26.14 2.95
N LEU A 176 17.47 25.99 3.88
CA LEU A 176 18.50 24.94 3.83
C LEU A 176 17.89 23.53 3.83
N LYS A 177 16.77 23.31 4.54
CA LYS A 177 16.10 22.00 4.57
C LYS A 177 15.51 21.65 3.21
N ALA A 178 14.81 22.59 2.57
CA ALA A 178 14.26 22.41 1.24
C ALA A 178 15.38 22.18 0.20
N GLU A 179 16.47 22.96 0.29
CA GLU A 179 17.64 22.80 -0.58
C GLU A 179 18.28 21.42 -0.44
N MET A 180 18.43 20.90 0.78
CA MET A 180 18.96 19.56 1.00
C MET A 180 18.08 18.46 0.38
N ILE A 181 16.76 18.64 0.41
CA ILE A 181 15.79 17.67 -0.12
C ILE A 181 15.78 17.68 -1.66
N LEU A 182 15.66 18.86 -2.26
CA LEU A 182 15.49 19.02 -3.71
C LEU A 182 16.80 19.19 -4.47
N LYS A 183 17.91 19.46 -3.77
CA LYS A 183 19.22 19.80 -4.36
C LYS A 183 19.14 21.03 -5.27
N GLN A 184 18.27 21.96 -4.93
CA GLN A 184 18.02 23.21 -5.65
C GLN A 184 17.88 24.33 -4.63
N ARG A 185 18.36 25.54 -4.96
CA ARG A 185 18.24 26.69 -4.08
C ARG A 185 16.78 27.13 -4.02
N ILE A 186 16.21 27.10 -2.82
CA ILE A 186 14.82 27.47 -2.54
C ILE A 186 14.84 28.50 -1.43
N TYR A 187 14.22 29.65 -1.67
CA TYR A 187 14.12 30.72 -0.69
C TYR A 187 12.70 30.76 -0.14
N GLY A 188 12.57 31.18 1.11
CA GLY A 188 11.30 31.26 1.81
C GLY A 188 10.72 29.89 2.21
N ASP A 189 9.46 29.94 2.63
CA ASP A 189 8.76 28.76 3.11
C ASP A 189 8.33 27.85 1.95
N CYS A 190 8.36 26.53 2.18
CA CYS A 190 7.85 25.56 1.22
C CYS A 190 6.90 24.55 1.85
N TYR A 191 6.01 24.00 1.04
CA TYR A 191 4.97 23.07 1.46
C TYR A 191 5.20 21.71 0.81
N LEU A 192 5.14 20.66 1.61
CA LEU A 192 5.19 19.27 1.17
C LEU A 192 3.80 18.67 1.25
N VAL A 193 3.39 18.02 0.16
CA VAL A 193 2.15 17.26 0.07
C VAL A 193 2.39 15.97 -0.70
N PHE A 194 1.62 14.93 -0.40
CA PHE A 194 1.63 13.74 -1.23
C PHE A 194 0.85 14.03 -2.51
N THR A 195 1.33 13.48 -3.61
CA THR A 195 0.65 13.57 -4.88
C THR A 195 0.53 12.21 -5.55
N LYS A 196 -0.64 12.00 -6.15
CA LYS A 196 -0.92 10.80 -6.92
C LYS A 196 -1.38 11.24 -8.30
N GLY A 197 -0.60 10.86 -9.32
CA GLY A 197 -1.01 11.01 -10.71
C GLY A 197 -2.17 10.06 -11.00
N GLU A 198 -3.27 10.61 -11.49
CA GLU A 198 -4.45 9.83 -11.87
C GLU A 198 -4.51 9.68 -13.38
N LEU A 199 -4.79 8.46 -13.84
CA LEU A 199 -4.95 8.15 -15.26
C LEU A 199 -6.38 8.53 -15.67
N CYS A 200 -6.58 9.81 -15.99
CA CYS A 200 -7.80 10.35 -16.56
C CYS A 200 -7.57 10.91 -17.97
N PHE A 201 -8.65 11.31 -18.64
CA PHE A 201 -8.62 11.80 -20.03
C PHE A 201 -7.67 13.00 -20.22
N THR A 202 -7.61 13.88 -19.22
CA THR A 202 -6.60 14.93 -19.06
C THR A 202 -5.76 14.60 -17.85
N ALA A 203 -4.43 14.60 -17.96
CA ALA A 203 -3.56 14.23 -16.83
C ALA A 203 -3.86 15.09 -15.59
N ARG A 204 -4.32 14.45 -14.51
CA ARG A 204 -4.63 15.11 -13.24
C ARG A 204 -3.71 14.60 -12.15
N GLU A 205 -3.45 15.47 -11.19
CA GLU A 205 -2.72 15.14 -9.98
C GLU A 205 -3.59 15.46 -8.75
N ARG A 206 -3.78 14.45 -7.89
CA ARG A 206 -4.50 14.59 -6.63
C ARG A 206 -3.52 14.86 -5.51
N LEU A 207 -3.82 15.87 -4.68
CA LEU A 207 -3.09 16.12 -3.44
C LEU A 207 -3.67 15.26 -2.33
N LEU A 208 -2.80 14.69 -1.51
CA LEU A 208 -3.13 13.84 -0.37
C LEU A 208 -2.42 14.39 0.87
N ASP A 209 -2.96 14.05 2.04
CA ASP A 209 -2.40 14.43 3.33
C ASP A 209 -0.96 13.99 3.47
N PHE A 210 -0.10 14.91 3.88
CA PHE A 210 1.29 14.67 4.21
C PHE A 210 1.56 15.22 5.60
N THR A 211 1.76 14.33 6.56
CA THR A 211 1.90 14.67 7.97
C THR A 211 3.37 14.84 8.38
N GLU A 212 3.61 15.41 9.55
CA GLU A 212 4.96 15.50 10.12
C GLU A 212 5.60 14.10 10.29
N ALA A 213 4.80 13.09 10.65
CA ALA A 213 5.25 11.71 10.75
C ALA A 213 5.74 11.14 9.40
N ASP A 214 5.08 11.52 8.31
CA ASP A 214 5.50 11.17 6.95
C ASP A 214 6.80 11.88 6.58
N TYR A 215 6.93 13.17 6.93
CA TYR A 215 8.17 13.93 6.75
C TYR A 215 9.35 13.25 7.46
N GLU A 216 9.21 12.91 8.74
CA GLU A 216 10.25 12.20 9.50
C GLU A 216 10.63 10.89 8.80
N THR A 217 9.64 10.12 8.39
CA THR A 217 9.84 8.81 7.77
C THR A 217 10.56 8.93 6.43
N HIS A 218 10.25 9.97 5.64
CA HIS A 218 10.74 10.13 4.28
C HIS A 218 12.12 10.79 4.21
N PHE A 219 12.39 11.77 5.08
CA PHE A 219 13.56 12.64 4.96
C PHE A 219 14.53 12.53 6.13
N VAL A 220 14.04 12.27 7.35
CA VAL A 220 14.89 12.21 8.55
C VAL A 220 15.40 10.79 8.82
N ARG A 221 14.53 9.77 8.71
CA ARG A 221 14.82 8.38 9.10
C ARG A 221 15.69 7.60 8.10
N LYS A 222 16.22 8.24 7.05
CA LYS A 222 17.19 7.62 6.12
C LYS A 222 18.50 7.17 6.77
N LYS A 223 18.73 7.49 8.05
CA LYS A 223 19.81 6.96 8.90
C LYS A 223 19.34 6.06 10.04
N LYS A 224 18.22 5.34 9.94
CA LYS A 224 18.24 4.02 10.58
C LYS A 224 19.27 3.22 9.79
N ALA A 225 20.46 3.06 10.39
CA ALA A 225 21.34 1.96 10.05
C ALA A 225 20.46 0.74 9.79
N LYS A 226 20.86 -0.14 8.88
CA LYS A 226 20.41 -1.53 8.98
C LYS A 226 20.85 -2.01 10.38
N VAL A 227 20.09 -1.68 11.41
CA VAL A 227 19.90 -2.55 12.55
C VAL A 227 19.36 -3.76 11.82
N ALA A 228 20.23 -4.76 11.67
CA ALA A 228 19.77 -6.08 11.27
C ALA A 228 18.49 -6.35 12.07
N LYS A 229 17.58 -7.17 11.56
CA LYS A 229 16.59 -7.80 12.45
C LYS A 229 17.33 -8.74 13.42
N GLY A 230 18.22 -8.16 14.23
CA GLY A 230 18.86 -8.74 15.37
C GLY A 230 17.84 -8.61 16.47
N VAL A 231 17.51 -9.76 17.01
CA VAL A 231 16.91 -9.93 18.33
C VAL A 231 17.54 -8.89 19.28
N THR A 232 16.72 -8.09 19.97
CA THR A 232 17.26 -7.15 20.96
C THR A 232 18.04 -7.92 22.02
N ASP A 233 18.98 -7.28 22.72
CA ASP A 233 19.77 -7.96 23.75
C ASP A 233 18.88 -8.65 24.81
N GLU A 234 17.73 -8.04 25.12
CA GLU A 234 16.69 -8.59 25.98
C GLU A 234 16.04 -9.83 25.39
N GLN A 235 15.58 -9.77 24.13
CA GLN A 235 15.00 -10.92 23.44
C GLN A 235 16.03 -12.05 23.26
N TYR A 236 17.31 -11.72 23.13
CA TYR A 236 18.39 -12.70 22.97
C TYR A 236 18.66 -13.40 24.30
N ALA A 237 18.64 -12.65 25.40
CA ALA A 237 18.73 -13.22 26.75
C ALA A 237 17.55 -14.16 27.05
N GLU A 238 16.33 -13.82 26.63
CA GLU A 238 15.16 -14.68 26.77
C GLU A 238 15.27 -15.95 25.90
N GLN A 239 15.61 -15.80 24.62
CA GLN A 239 15.81 -16.95 23.73
C GLN A 239 16.91 -17.88 24.24
N ARG A 240 17.99 -17.34 24.78
CA ARG A 240 19.07 -18.13 25.38
C ARG A 240 18.60 -18.94 26.59
N LYS A 241 17.76 -18.35 27.45
CA LYS A 241 17.15 -19.07 28.58
C LYS A 241 16.23 -20.19 28.09
N HIS A 242 15.43 -19.92 27.06
CA HIS A 242 14.53 -20.93 26.48
C HIS A 242 15.32 -22.11 25.89
N MET A 243 16.35 -21.82 25.08
CA MET A 243 17.20 -22.86 24.49
C MET A 243 17.92 -23.69 25.57
N GLN A 244 18.39 -23.06 26.64
CA GLN A 244 19.01 -23.80 27.75
C GLN A 244 17.99 -24.70 28.46
N ALA A 245 16.77 -24.21 28.72
CA ALA A 245 15.72 -25.00 29.34
C ALA A 245 15.31 -26.20 28.47
N GLU A 246 15.26 -26.04 27.15
CA GLU A 246 15.00 -27.15 26.22
C GLU A 246 16.14 -28.17 26.21
N LEU A 247 17.40 -27.72 26.20
CA LEU A 247 18.56 -28.60 26.31
C LEU A 247 18.54 -29.40 27.61
N ASP A 248 18.31 -28.74 28.75
CA ASP A 248 18.25 -29.39 30.06
C ASP A 248 17.11 -30.42 30.12
N ALA A 249 15.95 -30.13 29.51
CA ALA A 249 14.84 -31.06 29.42
C ALA A 249 15.21 -32.30 28.60
N VAL A 250 15.85 -32.10 27.45
CA VAL A 250 16.33 -33.20 26.58
C VAL A 250 17.39 -34.03 27.32
N GLU A 251 18.40 -33.41 27.92
CA GLU A 251 19.44 -34.09 28.68
C GLU A 251 18.86 -34.91 29.83
N LYS A 252 17.84 -34.38 30.53
CA LYS A 252 17.15 -35.11 31.60
C LYS A 252 16.43 -36.36 31.07
N THR A 253 15.81 -36.31 29.89
CA THR A 253 15.17 -37.49 29.28
C THR A 253 16.19 -38.54 28.85
N PHE A 254 17.34 -38.12 28.32
CA PHE A 254 18.43 -39.03 27.98
C PHE A 254 19.07 -39.64 29.22
N THR A 255 19.28 -38.85 30.26
CA THR A 255 19.85 -39.33 31.53
C THR A 255 18.90 -40.29 32.25
N ALA A 256 17.59 -40.04 32.22
CA ALA A 256 16.60 -40.94 32.80
C ALA A 256 16.47 -42.28 32.05
N SER A 257 16.74 -42.29 30.75
CA SER A 257 16.72 -43.51 29.92
C SER A 257 18.08 -44.19 29.79
N ALA A 258 19.17 -43.51 30.19
CA ALA A 258 20.50 -44.08 30.26
C ALA A 258 20.55 -45.14 31.35
N LYS A 259 20.88 -46.38 30.96
CA LYS A 259 21.13 -47.45 31.93
C LYS A 259 22.54 -47.30 32.50
N ASP A 260 22.75 -47.83 33.70
CA ASP A 260 24.07 -47.86 34.33
C ASP A 260 25.09 -48.54 33.39
N PRO A 261 26.27 -47.94 33.13
CA PRO A 261 27.35 -48.55 32.37
C PRO A 261 27.66 -50.02 32.76
N GLN A 262 27.53 -50.37 34.04
CA GLN A 262 27.75 -51.74 34.50
C GLN A 262 26.73 -52.73 33.92
N SER A 263 25.48 -52.29 33.70
CA SER A 263 24.43 -53.12 33.09
C SER A 263 24.69 -53.44 31.61
N TYR A 264 25.45 -52.60 30.91
CA TYR A 264 25.86 -52.85 29.52
C TYR A 264 26.97 -53.89 29.40
N SER A 265 27.82 -54.02 30.43
CA SER A 265 28.88 -55.03 30.45
C SER A 265 28.36 -56.48 30.53
N ALA A 266 27.15 -56.66 31.07
CA ALA A 266 26.47 -57.95 31.15
C ALA A 266 25.70 -58.32 29.87
N VAL A 267 25.62 -57.42 28.88
CA VAL A 267 24.94 -57.71 27.62
C VAL A 267 25.81 -58.67 26.81
N LYS A 268 25.32 -59.90 26.67
CA LYS A 268 25.91 -60.96 25.86
C LYS A 268 26.26 -60.39 24.47
N ARG A 269 27.54 -60.42 24.09
CA ARG A 269 28.00 -60.02 22.75
C ARG A 269 27.15 -60.79 21.73
N MET A 270 26.28 -60.07 21.01
CA MET A 270 25.56 -60.72 19.91
C MET A 270 26.57 -61.05 18.83
N PRO A 271 26.52 -62.28 18.27
CA PRO A 271 27.31 -62.58 17.08
C PRO A 271 26.90 -61.62 15.96
N PRO A 272 27.85 -61.23 15.08
CA PRO A 272 27.54 -60.35 13.95
C PRO A 272 26.39 -60.95 13.14
N SER A 273 25.42 -60.11 12.80
CA SER A 273 24.30 -60.50 11.95
C SER A 273 24.84 -61.03 10.62
N SER A 274 24.41 -62.22 10.22
CA SER A 274 24.86 -62.80 8.95
C SER A 274 24.40 -61.92 7.78
N GLY A 275 25.23 -61.85 6.72
CA GLY A 275 24.93 -61.01 5.54
C GLY A 275 23.56 -61.30 4.91
N LYS A 276 23.06 -62.53 5.04
CA LYS A 276 21.73 -62.93 4.55
C LYS A 276 20.58 -62.23 5.32
N LYS A 277 20.73 -61.99 6.62
CA LYS A 277 19.76 -61.22 7.42
C LYS A 277 19.83 -59.73 7.10
N LEU A 278 21.03 -59.19 6.85
CA LEU A 278 21.19 -57.79 6.46
C LEU A 278 20.57 -57.49 5.09
N ALA A 279 20.70 -58.41 4.13
CA ALA A 279 20.08 -58.29 2.81
C ALA A 279 18.54 -58.31 2.84
N LEU A 280 17.94 -59.01 3.82
CA LEU A 280 16.47 -58.99 4.02
C LEU A 280 15.99 -57.67 4.63
N LEU A 281 16.79 -57.04 5.49
CA LEU A 281 16.44 -55.75 6.12
C LEU A 281 16.67 -54.56 5.19
N HIS A 282 17.56 -54.71 4.20
CA HIS A 282 17.83 -53.70 3.18
C HIS A 282 17.65 -54.32 1.78
N PRO A 283 16.39 -54.56 1.34
CA PRO A 283 16.10 -55.28 0.11
C PRO A 283 16.45 -54.49 -1.16
N GLU A 284 16.63 -53.17 -1.07
CA GLU A 284 17.01 -52.35 -2.20
C GLU A 284 18.50 -51.97 -2.13
N PRO A 285 19.34 -52.44 -3.09
CA PRO A 285 20.67 -51.89 -3.23
C PRO A 285 20.56 -50.39 -3.57
N PRO A 286 21.38 -49.50 -2.99
CA PRO A 286 21.31 -48.08 -3.29
C PRO A 286 21.47 -47.87 -4.80
N PRO A 287 20.68 -46.96 -5.41
CA PRO A 287 20.65 -46.79 -6.85
C PRO A 287 22.04 -46.40 -7.37
N VAL A 288 22.61 -47.28 -8.20
CA VAL A 288 23.84 -47.01 -8.94
C VAL A 288 23.53 -45.93 -9.97
N ARG A 289 23.88 -44.68 -9.66
CA ARG A 289 23.83 -43.59 -10.65
C ARG A 289 24.88 -43.85 -11.72
N ARG A 290 24.45 -44.29 -12.90
CA ARG A 290 25.30 -44.22 -14.11
C ARG A 290 25.49 -42.75 -14.45
N THR A 291 26.73 -42.29 -14.44
CA THR A 291 27.10 -40.97 -14.97
C THR A 291 27.02 -41.05 -16.49
N ASP A 292 26.06 -40.36 -17.09
CA ASP A 292 26.02 -40.21 -18.54
C ASP A 292 27.23 -39.41 -19.01
N SER A 293 27.95 -39.96 -19.98
CA SER A 293 29.11 -39.35 -20.61
C SER A 293 28.69 -38.05 -21.30
N VAL A 294 29.27 -36.93 -20.86
CA VAL A 294 29.07 -35.60 -21.45
C VAL A 294 29.60 -35.62 -22.89
N ALA A 295 28.71 -35.47 -23.86
CA ALA A 295 29.09 -35.24 -25.25
C ALA A 295 29.69 -33.83 -25.39
N SER A 296 30.94 -33.78 -25.87
CA SER A 296 31.66 -32.58 -26.24
C SER A 296 30.96 -31.86 -27.38
N TYR A 297 30.60 -30.59 -27.19
CA TYR A 297 30.32 -29.67 -28.30
C TYR A 297 31.64 -29.00 -28.71
N ALA A 298 32.00 -29.17 -29.99
CA ALA A 298 32.95 -28.36 -30.73
C ALA A 298 32.20 -27.26 -31.50
#